data_AF-A0A950LPD2-F1
#
_entry.id   AF-A0A950LPD2-F1
#
_cell.length_a   1.000
_cell.length_b   1.000
_cell.length_c   1.000
_cell.angle_alpha   90.00
_cell.angle_beta   90.00
_cell.angle_gamma   90.00
#
_symmetry.space_group_name_H-M   'P 1'
#
loop_
_entity.id
_entity.type
_entity.pdbx_description
1 polymer ?
#
loop_
_entity_poly.entity_id
_entity_poly.type
_entity_poly.pdbx_seq_one_letter_code
_entity_poly.pdbx_strand_id
1 'polypeptide(L)'
;MNEARLLAGEEVRWVEVCYCPTPLQEERPYWEEFFQLLKVQDAHDRRKCRDFAGREAWACGSCDCTWRLEEKLRNIGSPFVQILKHSVDDQS
;
A
#
# COMPACT_ATOMS: atom_id res chain seq x y z
N MET A 1 -2.22 3.63 -4.80
CA MET A 1 -2.42 4.63 -3.71
C MET A 1 -3.88 5.09 -3.46
N ASN A 2 -4.87 4.94 -4.37
CA ASN A 2 -6.25 5.42 -4.13
C ASN A 2 -6.91 4.90 -2.82
N GLU A 3 -6.58 3.68 -2.41
CA GLU A 3 -7.05 3.08 -1.16
C GLU A 3 -6.22 3.46 0.08
N ALA A 4 -5.32 4.44 -0.03
CA ALA A 4 -4.54 4.94 1.09
C ALA A 4 -5.45 5.55 2.17
N ARG A 5 -5.10 5.30 3.43
CA ARG A 5 -5.81 5.81 4.59
C ARG A 5 -4.86 6.58 5.51
N LEU A 6 -5.30 7.77 5.92
CA LEU A 6 -4.68 8.55 6.97
C LEU A 6 -5.17 8.02 8.33
N LEU A 7 -4.24 7.64 9.20
CA LEU A 7 -4.51 7.18 10.55
C LEU A 7 -4.40 8.34 11.56
N ALA A 8 -4.86 8.11 12.79
CA ALA A 8 -4.89 9.13 13.85
C ALA A 8 -3.51 9.72 14.22
N GLY A 9 -2.41 9.03 13.91
CA GLY A 9 -1.03 9.49 14.16
C GLY A 9 -0.36 10.19 12.99
N GLU A 10 -1.13 10.77 12.06
CA GLU A 10 -0.64 11.37 10.80
C GLU A 10 0.10 10.39 9.87
N GLU A 11 0.05 9.09 10.18
CA GLU A 11 0.60 8.04 9.33
C GLU A 11 -0.36 7.74 8.17
N VAL A 12 0.18 7.71 6.95
CA VAL A 12 -0.53 7.21 5.77
C VAL A 12 -0.16 5.75 5.55
N ARG A 13 -1.17 4.89 5.39
CA ARG A 13 -0.98 3.48 5.03
C ARG A 13 -1.72 3.14 3.76
N TRP A 14 -1.10 2.33 2.91
CA TRP A 14 -1.70 1.79 1.70
C TRP A 14 -1.22 0.35 1.46
N VAL A 15 -1.88 -0.31 0.51
CA VAL A 15 -1.53 -1.65 0.05
C VAL A 15 -1.17 -1.55 -1.43
N GLU A 16 -0.13 -2.25 -1.84
CA GLU A 16 0.41 -2.25 -3.20
C GLU A 16 0.60 -3.71 -3.62
N VAL A 17 0.26 -4.04 -4.87
CA VAL A 17 0.71 -5.31 -5.48
C VAL A 17 2.08 -5.04 -6.09
N CYS A 18 3.11 -5.67 -5.54
CA CYS A 18 4.50 -5.49 -5.97
C CYS A 18 5.08 -6.83 -6.43
N TYR A 19 5.74 -6.83 -7.58
CA TYR A 19 6.41 -8.01 -8.13
C TYR A 19 7.93 -7.99 -7.94
N CYS A 20 8.47 -6.97 -7.28
CA CYS A 20 9.90 -6.83 -7.06
C CYS A 20 10.45 -7.95 -6.15
N PRO A 21 11.72 -8.34 -6.31
CA PRO A 21 12.40 -9.23 -5.37
C PRO A 21 12.49 -8.63 -3.96
N THR A 22 12.74 -7.33 -3.86
CA THR A 22 12.68 -6.56 -2.60
C THR A 22 11.42 -5.70 -2.62
N PRO A 23 10.56 -5.72 -1.58
CA PRO A 23 9.34 -4.91 -1.56
C PRO A 23 9.63 -3.42 -1.81
N LEU A 24 8.81 -2.80 -2.69
CA LEU A 24 8.90 -1.39 -3.06
C LEU A 24 10.22 -0.97 -3.73
N GLN A 25 11.08 -1.89 -4.17
CA GLN A 25 12.43 -1.54 -4.64
C GLN A 25 12.45 -0.48 -5.76
N GLU A 26 11.53 -0.60 -6.72
CA GLU A 26 11.45 0.30 -7.88
C GLU A 26 10.89 1.68 -7.51
N GLU A 27 9.84 1.71 -6.69
CA GLU A 27 9.09 2.93 -6.36
C GLU A 27 9.62 3.66 -5.12
N ARG A 28 10.46 3.01 -4.31
CA ARG A 28 10.99 3.55 -3.06
C ARG A 28 11.63 4.94 -3.22
N PRO A 29 12.48 5.20 -4.23
CA PRO A 29 13.09 6.53 -4.39
C PRO A 29 12.04 7.64 -4.59
N TYR A 30 10.96 7.34 -5.32
CA TYR A 30 9.86 8.28 -5.53
C TYR A 30 9.10 8.54 -4.23
N TRP A 31 8.79 7.50 -3.46
CA TRP A 31 8.08 7.67 -2.19
C TRP A 31 8.90 8.44 -1.15
N GLU A 32 10.22 8.22 -1.10
CA GLU A 32 11.12 8.91 -0.17
C GLU A 32 11.31 10.41 -0.50
N GLU A 33 10.92 10.87 -1.70
CA GLU A 33 10.89 12.30 -2.05
C GLU A 33 9.77 13.06 -1.32
N PHE A 34 8.64 12.41 -1.07
CA PHE A 34 7.43 13.04 -0.53
C PHE A 34 7.06 12.56 0.88
N PHE A 35 7.52 11.37 1.28
CA PHE A 35 7.16 10.72 2.52
C PHE A 35 8.36 10.15 3.26
N GLN A 36 8.28 10.14 4.59
CA GLN A 36 9.13 9.29 5.41
C GLN A 36 8.56 7.87 5.44
N LEU A 37 9.29 6.90 4.88
CA LEU A 37 8.88 5.49 4.96
C LEU A 37 9.08 4.95 6.39
N LEU A 38 7.99 4.84 7.15
CA LEU A 38 8.02 4.30 8.51
C LEU A 38 8.13 2.78 8.53
N LYS A 39 7.43 2.09 7.63
CA LYS A 39 7.39 0.62 7.59
C LYS A 39 7.00 0.10 6.21
N VAL A 40 7.77 -0.86 5.69
CA VAL A 40 7.42 -1.68 4.53
C VAL A 40 7.32 -3.13 4.99
N GLN A 41 6.22 -3.81 4.66
CA GLN A 41 6.00 -5.19 5.06
C GLN A 41 5.15 -5.93 4.02
N ASP A 42 5.40 -7.24 3.89
CA ASP A 42 4.55 -8.10 3.07
C ASP A 42 3.15 -8.23 3.70
N ALA A 43 2.14 -8.47 2.84
CA ALA A 43 0.77 -8.76 3.26
C ALA A 43 0.69 -10.02 4.14
N HIS A 44 1.50 -11.02 3.80
CA HIS A 44 1.71 -12.25 4.57
C HIS A 44 3.06 -12.86 4.18
N ASP A 45 3.44 -13.96 4.84
CA ASP A 45 4.67 -14.70 4.53
C ASP A 45 4.75 -15.05 3.04
N ARG A 46 5.69 -14.40 2.33
CA ARG A 46 5.87 -14.53 0.88
C ARG A 46 6.12 -15.97 0.44
N ARG A 47 6.70 -16.81 1.29
CA ARG A 47 6.95 -18.24 1.01
C ARG A 47 5.66 -19.04 0.82
N LYS A 48 4.52 -18.51 1.27
CA LYS A 48 3.19 -19.11 1.13
C LYS A 48 2.46 -18.61 -0.12
N CYS A 49 2.93 -17.54 -0.77
CA CYS A 49 2.37 -17.05 -2.03
C CYS A 49 2.51 -18.10 -3.13
N ARG A 50 1.48 -18.26 -3.97
CA ARG A 50 1.50 -19.23 -5.08
C ARG A 50 2.57 -18.92 -6.13
N ASP A 51 2.83 -17.64 -6.35
CA ASP A 51 3.89 -17.15 -7.24
C ASP A 51 5.28 -17.56 -6.74
N PHE A 52 5.62 -17.17 -5.52
CA PHE A 52 6.90 -17.52 -4.90
C PHE A 52 7.09 -19.04 -4.72
N ALA A 53 6.02 -19.78 -4.41
CA ALA A 53 6.06 -21.23 -4.29
C ALA A 53 6.15 -21.95 -5.65
N GLY A 54 6.17 -21.23 -6.78
CA GLY A 54 6.28 -21.78 -8.13
C GLY A 54 5.03 -22.52 -8.62
N ARG A 55 3.87 -22.33 -7.97
CA ARG A 55 2.61 -23.00 -8.36
C ARG A 55 1.92 -22.26 -9.50
N GLU A 56 1.86 -20.92 -9.42
CA GLU A 56 1.17 -20.07 -10.38
C GLU A 56 1.91 -18.73 -10.50
N ALA A 57 2.51 -18.46 -11.66
CA ALA A 57 3.19 -17.18 -11.92
C ALA A 57 2.20 -16.01 -11.85
N TRP A 58 2.63 -14.90 -11.24
CA TRP A 58 1.85 -13.65 -11.11
C TRP A 58 0.57 -13.79 -10.28
N ALA A 59 0.42 -14.86 -9.49
CA ALA A 59 -0.78 -15.11 -8.68
C ALA A 59 -1.09 -14.02 -7.64
N CYS A 60 -0.13 -13.15 -7.32
CA CYS A 60 -0.35 -11.98 -6.46
C CYS A 60 -1.28 -10.95 -7.12
N GLY A 61 -1.34 -10.88 -8.46
CA GLY A 61 -2.21 -9.95 -9.18
C GLY A 61 -3.71 -10.24 -9.03
N SER A 62 -4.05 -11.46 -8.62
CA SER A 62 -5.44 -11.89 -8.36
C SER A 62 -5.64 -12.42 -6.93
N CYS A 63 -4.71 -12.16 -6.00
CA CYS A 63 -4.91 -12.53 -4.60
C CYS A 63 -5.99 -11.65 -3.95
N ASP A 64 -6.80 -12.24 -3.07
CA ASP A 64 -7.72 -11.51 -2.17
C ASP A 64 -6.98 -10.70 -1.08
N CYS A 65 -5.68 -10.91 -0.93
CA CYS A 65 -4.77 -10.24 0.00
C CYS A 65 -4.97 -8.71 0.00
N THR A 66 -4.98 -8.10 -1.19
CA THR A 66 -5.13 -6.66 -1.38
C THR A 66 -6.47 -6.18 -0.85
N TRP A 67 -7.56 -6.81 -1.32
CA TRP A 67 -8.92 -6.45 -0.91
C TRP A 67 -9.12 -6.53 0.61
N ARG A 68 -8.64 -7.61 1.25
CA ARG A 68 -8.77 -7.81 2.70
C ARG A 68 -8.04 -6.75 3.51
N LEU A 69 -6.83 -6.38 3.08
CA LEU A 69 -6.04 -5.35 3.76
C LEU A 69 -6.62 -3.95 3.54
N GLU A 70 -7.08 -3.64 2.33
CA GLU A 70 -7.77 -2.37 2.04
C GLU A 70 -9.08 -2.24 2.82
N GLU A 71 -9.85 -3.32 2.96
CA GLU A 71 -11.05 -3.33 3.81
C GLU A 71 -10.71 -3.05 5.27
N LYS A 72 -9.64 -3.66 5.79
CA LYS A 72 -9.15 -3.36 7.13
C LYS A 72 -8.75 -1.90 7.26
N LEU A 73 -8.01 -1.34 6.29
CA LEU A 73 -7.61 0.07 6.29
C LEU A 73 -8.83 1.00 6.28
N ARG A 74 -9.85 0.69 5.46
CA ARG A 74 -11.13 1.44 5.42
C ARG A 74 -11.81 1.58 6.78
N ASN A 75 -11.66 0.58 7.65
CA ASN A 75 -12.28 0.58 8.97
C ASN A 75 -11.48 1.34 10.04
N ILE A 76 -10.25 1.77 9.76
CA ILE A 76 -9.35 2.37 10.77
C ILE A 76 -8.82 3.75 10.41
N GLY A 77 -9.13 4.28 9.22
CA GLY A 77 -8.60 5.56 8.78
C GLY A 77 -9.44 6.26 7.73
N SER A 78 -9.11 7.52 7.48
CA SER A 78 -9.83 8.40 6.55
C SER A 78 -9.21 8.35 5.14
N PRO A 79 -9.98 8.57 4.06
CA PRO A 79 -9.45 8.54 2.69
C PRO A 79 -8.39 9.62 2.44
N PHE A 80 -7.11 9.22 2.32
CA PHE A 80 -6.00 10.16 2.26
C PHE A 80 -6.05 11.09 1.04
N VAL A 81 -6.35 10.54 -0.15
CA VAL A 81 -6.42 11.32 -1.39
C VAL A 81 -7.50 12.40 -1.33
N GLN A 82 -8.62 12.17 -0.64
CA GLN A 82 -9.67 13.18 -0.49
C GLN A 82 -9.22 14.33 0.41
N ILE A 83 -8.50 14.01 1.49
CA ILE A 83 -7.92 15.01 2.40
C ILE A 83 -6.90 15.87 1.65
N LEU A 84 -6.01 15.26 0.86
CA LEU A 84 -5.05 15.99 0.03
C LEU A 84 -5.73 16.96 -0.93
N LYS A 85 -6.79 16.53 -1.63
CA LYS A 85 -7.53 17.40 -2.55
C LYS A 85 -8.11 18.63 -1.85
N HIS A 86 -8.78 18.45 -0.72
CA HIS A 86 -9.32 19.59 0.03
C HIS A 86 -8.23 20.53 0.55
N SER A 87 -7.07 20.01 0.96
CA SER A 87 -5.96 20.85 1.44
C SER A 87 -5.33 21.74 0.35
N VAL A 88 -5.42 21.32 -0.91
CA VAL A 88 -4.94 22.11 -2.06
C VAL A 88 -5.97 23.19 -2.43
N ASP A 89 -7.26 22.86 -2.34
CA ASP A 89 -8.34 23.80 -2.65
C ASP A 89 -8.40 24.96 -1.63
N ASP A 90 -8.13 24.70 -0.35
CA ASP A 90 -8.11 25.74 0.71
C ASP A 90 -6.89 26.70 0.63
N GLN A 91 -5.89 26.39 -0.20
CA GLN A 91 -4.70 27.22 -0.41
C GLN A 91 -4.72 28.05 -1.71
N SER A 92 -5.81 27.98 -2.47
CA SER A 92 -6.02 28.75 -3.73
C SER A 92 -6.97 29.93 -3.53
#